data_AF-A0A6H9RYD0-F1
#
_entry.id   AF-A0A6H9RYD0-F1
#
_cell.length_a   1.000
_cell.length_b   1.000
_cell.length_c   1.000
_cell.angle_alpha   90.00
_cell.angle_beta   90.00
_cell.angle_gamma   90.00
#
_symmetry.space_group_name_H-M   'P 1'
#
loop_
_entity.id
_entity.type
_entity.pdbx_description
1 polymer ?
#
loop_
_entity_poly.entity_id
_entity_poly.type
_entity_poly.pdbx_seq_one_letter_code
_entity_poly.pdbx_strand_id
1 'polypeptide(L)'
;GLLLGLCALGVPVMSITGILIWWRRRQAGPNIRHNSAAQTADTVILVGSETNSTWGFANTLHEALHQAGHRVHSAAMNQYANDYGNAQRVLILTATHGDGNAPASASQFLARLAEAGLKPGQPFAVLGFGDRQFAQFCQFAHQVQEALLQAGGTPLIGL
;
A
#
# COMPACT_ATOMS: atom_id res chain seq x y z
N GLY A 1 -10.91 50.87 5.36
CA GLY A 1 -10.59 50.46 3.98
C GLY A 1 -9.44 49.46 3.93
N LEU A 2 -8.22 49.91 4.22
CA LEU A 2 -6.99 49.13 4.01
C LEU A 2 -6.87 47.83 4.84
N LEU A 3 -7.27 47.87 6.12
CA LEU A 3 -7.21 46.71 7.03
C LEU A 3 -8.15 45.56 6.61
N LEU A 4 -9.30 45.87 6.01
CA LEU A 4 -10.22 44.85 5.48
C LEU A 4 -9.69 44.21 4.17
N GLY A 5 -8.96 44.98 3.35
CA GLY A 5 -8.30 44.45 2.15
C GLY A 5 -7.13 43.51 2.46
N LEU A 6 -6.40 43.74 3.55
CA LEU A 6 -5.33 42.86 4.03
C LEU A 6 -5.83 41.51 4.52
N CYS A 7 -7.00 41.46 5.18
CA CYS A 7 -7.61 40.19 5.60
C CYS A 7 -8.12 39.34 4.43
N ALA A 8 -8.59 39.97 3.35
CA ALA A 8 -9.08 39.27 2.15
C ALA A 8 -7.97 38.55 1.38
N LEU A 9 -6.70 38.96 1.53
CA LEU A 9 -5.54 38.30 0.92
C LEU A 9 -5.09 37.03 1.66
N GLY A 10 -5.54 36.80 2.90
CA GLY A 10 -5.21 35.59 3.66
C GLY A 10 -5.88 34.33 3.12
N VAL A 11 -7.10 34.45 2.59
CA VAL A 11 -7.90 33.34 2.04
C VAL A 11 -7.21 32.70 0.81
N PRO A 12 -6.80 33.45 -0.24
CA PRO A 12 -6.13 32.83 -1.39
C PRO A 12 -4.76 32.23 -1.01
N VAL A 13 -4.02 32.84 -0.08
CA VAL A 13 -2.74 32.27 0.40
C VAL A 13 -2.95 30.93 1.11
N MET A 14 -3.98 30.80 1.96
CA MET A 14 -4.31 29.53 2.61
C MET A 14 -4.82 28.47 1.62
N SER A 15 -5.63 28.86 0.62
CA SER A 15 -6.07 27.92 -0.42
C SER A 15 -4.92 27.41 -1.26
N ILE A 16 -3.98 28.28 -1.67
CA ILE A 16 -2.82 27.89 -2.47
C ILE A 16 -1.88 26.99 -1.68
N THR A 17 -1.59 27.34 -0.41
CA THR A 17 -0.73 26.50 0.45
C THR A 17 -1.38 25.14 0.76
N GLY A 18 -2.69 25.09 0.97
CA GLY A 18 -3.45 23.85 1.13
C GLY A 18 -3.38 22.96 -0.10
N ILE A 19 -3.58 23.52 -1.30
CA ILE A 19 -3.46 22.79 -2.58
C ILE A 19 -2.01 22.30 -2.79
N LEU A 20 -1.01 23.14 -2.50
CA LEU A 20 0.40 22.76 -2.61
C LEU A 20 0.77 21.64 -1.64
N ILE A 21 0.31 21.69 -0.38
CA ILE A 21 0.57 20.64 0.62
C ILE A 21 -0.16 19.35 0.24
N TRP A 22 -1.41 19.42 -0.23
CA TRP A 22 -2.14 18.28 -0.75
C TRP A 22 -1.41 17.63 -1.93
N TRP A 23 -0.93 18.44 -2.87
CA TRP A 23 -0.23 17.95 -4.05
C TRP A 23 1.13 17.34 -3.68
N ARG A 24 1.88 17.98 -2.76
CA ARG A 24 3.12 17.44 -2.20
C ARG A 24 2.90 16.16 -1.41
N ARG A 25 1.85 16.05 -0.58
CA ARG A 25 1.52 14.81 0.14
C ARG A 25 1.11 13.69 -0.81
N ARG A 26 0.41 14.01 -1.89
CA ARG A 26 0.00 13.02 -2.90
C ARG A 26 1.17 12.54 -3.75
N GLN A 27 2.15 13.40 -4.03
CA GLN A 27 3.36 13.06 -4.80
C GLN A 27 4.48 12.49 -3.93
N ALA A 28 4.51 12.78 -2.63
CA ALA A 28 5.39 12.14 -1.66
C ALA A 28 4.90 10.71 -1.39
N GLY A 29 4.95 9.87 -2.42
CA GLY A 29 5.01 8.44 -2.24
C GLY A 29 6.19 8.11 -1.32
N PRO A 30 6.08 7.02 -0.54
CA PRO A 30 7.14 6.61 0.36
C PRO A 30 8.41 6.32 -0.44
N ASN A 31 9.48 7.01 -0.09
CA ASN A 31 10.79 6.81 -0.69
C ASN A 31 11.46 5.61 -0.01
N ILE A 32 11.40 4.45 -0.67
CA ILE A 32 12.08 3.23 -0.24
C ILE A 32 13.43 3.15 -0.94
N ARG A 33 14.49 3.04 -0.14
CA ARG A 33 15.85 2.85 -0.64
C ARG A 33 16.01 1.45 -1.22
N HIS A 34 16.89 1.30 -2.22
CA HIS A 34 17.17 0.01 -2.87
C HIS A 34 15.97 -0.68 -3.53
N ASN A 35 14.91 0.08 -3.83
CA ASN A 35 13.72 -0.45 -4.49
C ASN A 35 14.03 -0.89 -5.92
N SER A 36 13.99 -2.21 -6.14
CA SER A 36 14.22 -2.80 -7.46
C SER A 36 13.01 -2.62 -8.36
N ALA A 37 13.20 -2.68 -9.69
CA ALA A 37 12.09 -2.68 -10.64
C ALA A 37 11.27 -3.97 -10.50
N ALA A 38 9.95 -3.87 -10.65
CA ALA A 38 8.98 -4.96 -10.47
C ALA A 38 9.34 -6.24 -11.27
N GLN A 39 9.84 -6.09 -12.50
CA GLN A 39 10.19 -7.21 -13.37
C GLN A 39 11.48 -7.94 -12.92
N THR A 40 12.35 -7.28 -12.18
CA THR A 40 13.65 -7.83 -11.73
C THR A 40 13.65 -8.24 -10.26
N ALA A 41 12.55 -8.01 -9.56
CA ALA A 41 12.41 -8.32 -8.15
C ALA A 41 12.03 -9.79 -7.95
N ASP A 42 12.68 -10.44 -6.99
CA ASP A 42 12.32 -11.78 -6.54
C ASP A 42 11.27 -11.73 -5.42
N THR A 43 11.18 -10.61 -4.70
CA THR A 43 10.18 -10.37 -3.65
C THR A 43 9.43 -9.08 -3.91
N VAL A 44 8.10 -9.16 -3.98
CA VAL A 44 7.23 -8.00 -4.15
C VAL A 44 6.49 -7.72 -2.85
N ILE A 45 6.52 -6.49 -2.37
CA ILE A 45 5.82 -6.01 -1.19
C ILE A 45 4.76 -5.00 -1.63
N LEU A 46 3.50 -5.29 -1.35
CA LEU A 46 2.38 -4.40 -1.66
C LEU A 46 1.80 -3.84 -0.38
N VAL A 47 1.69 -2.51 -0.32
CA VAL A 47 1.35 -1.80 0.92
C VAL A 47 0.00 -1.09 0.80
N GLY A 48 -0.90 -1.42 1.72
CA GLY A 48 -2.15 -0.74 1.99
C GLY A 48 -2.03 0.11 3.25
N SER A 49 -2.07 1.42 3.09
CA SER A 49 -1.96 2.41 4.17
C SER A 49 -2.85 3.64 3.94
N GLU A 50 -3.44 4.15 5.00
CA GLU A 50 -4.20 5.42 4.99
C GLU A 50 -3.29 6.61 5.24
N THR A 51 -2.54 6.56 6.34
CA THR A 51 -1.70 7.68 6.82
C THR A 51 -0.20 7.40 6.69
N ASN A 52 0.16 6.43 5.85
CA ASN A 52 1.52 5.94 5.63
C ASN A 52 2.21 5.26 6.82
N SER A 53 1.50 4.93 7.91
CA SER A 53 2.05 4.18 9.04
C SER A 53 2.56 2.78 8.63
N THR A 54 1.79 2.09 7.79
CA THR A 54 2.14 0.76 7.25
C THR A 54 3.44 0.78 6.44
N TRP A 55 3.75 1.90 5.78
CA TRP A 55 4.96 2.03 4.99
C TRP A 55 6.24 2.01 5.82
N GLY A 56 6.18 2.42 7.09
CA GLY A 56 7.32 2.27 8.01
C GLY A 56 7.69 0.81 8.21
N PHE A 57 6.70 -0.06 8.44
CA PHE A 57 6.90 -1.50 8.57
C PHE A 57 7.38 -2.13 7.25
N ALA A 58 6.79 -1.72 6.13
CA ALA A 58 7.21 -2.18 4.80
C ALA A 58 8.66 -1.81 4.51
N ASN A 59 9.11 -0.61 4.88
CA ASN A 59 10.50 -0.19 4.71
C ASN A 59 11.47 -1.01 5.56
N THR A 60 11.12 -1.30 6.82
CA THR A 60 11.94 -2.17 7.67
C THR A 60 12.04 -3.58 7.10
N LEU A 61 10.93 -4.15 6.63
CA LEU A 61 10.91 -5.46 5.99
C LEU A 61 11.71 -5.47 4.68
N HIS A 62 11.56 -4.43 3.87
CA HIS A 62 12.32 -4.24 2.63
C HIS A 62 13.82 -4.26 2.88
N GLU A 63 14.29 -3.43 3.81
CA GLU A 63 15.72 -3.35 4.15
C GLU A 63 16.25 -4.68 4.70
N ALA A 64 15.48 -5.39 5.53
CA ALA A 64 15.89 -6.70 6.03
C ALA A 64 16.03 -7.74 4.90
N LEU A 65 15.08 -7.78 3.97
CA LEU A 65 15.14 -8.66 2.80
C LEU A 65 16.28 -8.27 1.85
N HIS A 66 16.50 -6.98 1.64
CA HIS A 66 17.59 -6.48 0.83
C HIS A 66 18.96 -6.86 1.42
N GLN A 67 19.15 -6.71 2.73
CA GLN A 67 20.36 -7.13 3.46
C GLN A 67 20.57 -8.64 3.41
N ALA A 68 19.50 -9.43 3.32
CA ALA A 68 19.56 -10.87 3.08
C ALA A 68 19.89 -11.25 1.62
N GLY A 69 20.07 -10.27 0.73
CA GLY A 69 20.45 -10.47 -0.67
C GLY A 69 19.29 -10.55 -1.66
N HIS A 70 18.05 -10.28 -1.21
CA HIS A 70 16.87 -10.28 -2.09
C HIS A 70 16.75 -8.97 -2.88
N ARG A 71 16.18 -9.06 -4.08
CA ARG A 71 15.81 -7.92 -4.93
C ARG A 71 14.35 -7.58 -4.66
N VAL A 72 14.14 -6.63 -3.77
CA VAL A 72 12.79 -6.32 -3.29
C VAL A 72 12.19 -5.18 -4.12
N HIS A 73 10.94 -5.36 -4.54
CA HIS A 73 10.11 -4.30 -5.07
C HIS A 73 9.03 -3.94 -4.05
N SER A 74 8.88 -2.68 -3.70
CA SER A 74 7.83 -2.20 -2.81
C SER A 74 6.98 -1.13 -3.48
N ALA A 75 5.66 -1.33 -3.46
CA ALA A 75 4.67 -0.51 -4.15
C ALA A 75 3.36 -0.43 -3.36
N ALA A 76 2.53 0.57 -3.69
CA ALA A 76 1.18 0.64 -3.13
C ALA A 76 0.32 -0.51 -3.70
N MET A 77 -0.63 -1.02 -2.93
CA MET A 77 -1.54 -2.07 -3.42
C MET A 77 -2.34 -1.63 -4.67
N ASN A 78 -2.69 -0.36 -4.78
CA ASN A 78 -3.33 0.21 -5.98
C ASN A 78 -2.43 0.24 -7.23
N GLN A 79 -1.14 -0.06 -7.09
CA GLN A 79 -0.20 -0.20 -8.21
C GLN A 79 -0.06 -1.66 -8.64
N TYR A 80 -0.88 -2.57 -8.10
CA TYR A 80 -0.88 -3.98 -8.47
C TYR A 80 -0.98 -4.16 -9.98
N ALA A 81 -0.07 -4.98 -10.51
CA ALA A 81 -0.06 -5.53 -11.85
C ALA A 81 0.28 -7.02 -11.75
N ASN A 82 -0.23 -7.86 -12.65
CA ASN A 82 0.10 -9.29 -12.67
C ASN A 82 1.49 -9.58 -13.29
N ASP A 83 2.19 -8.56 -13.79
CA ASP A 83 3.51 -8.72 -14.44
C ASP A 83 4.68 -8.59 -13.44
N TYR A 84 4.72 -9.50 -12.47
CA TYR A 84 5.88 -9.67 -11.60
C TYR A 84 6.72 -10.85 -12.08
N GLY A 85 7.33 -10.71 -13.27
CA GLY A 85 7.94 -11.80 -14.02
C GLY A 85 8.82 -12.77 -13.19
N ASN A 86 9.69 -12.24 -12.32
CA ASN A 86 10.62 -13.02 -11.50
C ASN A 86 10.21 -13.16 -10.03
N ALA A 87 9.02 -12.68 -9.64
CA ALA A 87 8.62 -12.71 -8.23
C ALA A 87 8.39 -14.13 -7.74
N GLN A 88 9.23 -14.54 -6.79
CA GLN A 88 9.09 -15.80 -6.07
C GLN A 88 8.06 -15.70 -4.94
N ARG A 89 7.82 -14.49 -4.41
CA ARG A 89 6.86 -14.26 -3.34
C ARG A 89 6.24 -12.87 -3.38
N VAL A 90 4.98 -12.78 -3.00
CA VAL A 90 4.22 -11.53 -2.85
C VAL A 90 3.83 -11.35 -1.40
N LEU A 91 4.30 -10.28 -0.78
CA LEU A 91 4.01 -9.93 0.61
C LEU A 91 3.04 -8.75 0.64
N ILE A 92 1.84 -8.95 1.17
CA ILE A 92 0.85 -7.88 1.35
C ILE A 92 0.95 -7.36 2.78
N LEU A 93 1.16 -6.06 2.94
CA LEU A 93 1.09 -5.37 4.23
C LEU A 93 -0.06 -4.38 4.15
N THR A 94 -1.18 -4.66 4.80
CA THR A 94 -2.37 -3.81 4.65
C THR A 94 -3.00 -3.43 5.98
N ALA A 95 -3.27 -2.13 6.14
CA ALA A 95 -4.09 -1.62 7.22
C ALA A 95 -5.58 -1.81 6.90
N THR A 96 -6.41 -1.79 7.94
CA THR A 96 -7.87 -1.70 7.81
C THR A 96 -8.33 -0.30 8.21
N HIS A 97 -9.23 0.30 7.43
CA HIS A 97 -9.75 1.65 7.71
C HIS A 97 -11.22 1.62 8.14
N GLY A 98 -11.55 2.38 9.19
CA GLY A 98 -12.91 2.52 9.70
C GLY A 98 -13.57 1.18 9.98
N ASP A 99 -14.74 0.98 9.38
CA ASP A 99 -15.58 -0.22 9.50
C ASP A 99 -15.10 -1.35 8.57
N GLY A 100 -13.83 -1.76 8.68
CA GLY A 100 -13.33 -2.92 7.96
C GLY A 100 -12.95 -2.67 6.49
N ASN A 101 -12.88 -1.42 6.05
CA ASN A 101 -12.67 -1.06 4.65
C ASN A 101 -11.20 -1.04 4.23
N ALA A 102 -11.00 -1.06 2.91
CA ALA A 102 -9.70 -0.89 2.29
C ALA A 102 -9.12 0.51 2.58
N PRO A 103 -7.81 0.62 2.85
CA PRO A 103 -7.15 1.90 2.93
C PRO A 103 -7.10 2.57 1.56
N ALA A 104 -6.97 3.90 1.51
CA ALA A 104 -6.95 4.69 0.29
C ALA A 104 -5.94 4.19 -0.77
N SER A 105 -4.79 3.65 -0.34
CA SER A 105 -3.76 3.08 -1.22
C SER A 105 -3.98 1.61 -1.63
N ALA A 106 -5.08 0.98 -1.19
CA ALA A 106 -5.48 -0.39 -1.55
C ALA A 106 -6.93 -0.50 -2.04
N SER A 107 -7.67 0.60 -2.14
CA SER A 107 -9.08 0.65 -2.57
C SER A 107 -9.37 0.02 -3.94
N GLN A 108 -8.39 -0.02 -4.84
CA GLN A 108 -8.52 -0.60 -6.18
C GLN A 108 -7.92 -2.02 -6.27
N PHE A 109 -7.29 -2.51 -5.21
CA PHE A 109 -6.51 -3.75 -5.26
C PHE A 109 -7.37 -4.96 -5.63
N LEU A 110 -8.51 -5.15 -4.96
CA LEU A 110 -9.38 -6.30 -5.21
C LEU A 110 -9.92 -6.32 -6.64
N ALA A 111 -10.31 -5.16 -7.18
CA ALA A 111 -10.75 -5.03 -8.57
C ALA A 111 -9.61 -5.36 -9.54
N ARG A 112 -8.42 -4.81 -9.31
CA ARG A 112 -7.24 -5.08 -10.13
C ARG A 112 -6.80 -6.54 -10.07
N LEU A 113 -6.91 -7.18 -8.92
CA LEU A 113 -6.62 -8.60 -8.76
C LEU A 113 -7.60 -9.45 -9.55
N ALA A 114 -8.89 -9.11 -9.52
CA ALA A 114 -9.90 -9.80 -10.32
C ALA A 114 -9.69 -9.60 -11.84
N GLU A 115 -9.28 -8.41 -12.27
CA GLU A 115 -9.04 -8.10 -13.69
C GLU A 115 -7.73 -8.69 -14.22
N ALA A 116 -6.62 -8.47 -13.51
CA ALA A 116 -5.30 -8.88 -13.97
C ALA A 116 -4.99 -10.34 -13.63
N GLY A 117 -5.69 -10.91 -12.64
CA GLY A 117 -5.42 -12.24 -12.10
C GLY A 117 -4.15 -12.28 -11.25
N LEU A 118 -3.82 -13.48 -10.79
CA LEU A 118 -2.57 -13.81 -10.12
C LEU A 118 -1.94 -15.00 -10.86
N LYS A 119 -0.61 -15.06 -10.91
CA LYS A 119 0.08 -16.24 -11.41
C LYS A 119 -0.33 -17.48 -10.57
N PRO A 120 -0.78 -18.58 -11.20
CA PRO A 120 -1.17 -19.79 -10.47
C PRO A 120 -0.02 -20.31 -9.59
N GLY A 121 -0.35 -20.65 -8.35
CA GLY A 121 0.64 -21.12 -7.37
C GLY A 121 1.59 -20.04 -6.85
N GLN A 122 1.34 -18.76 -7.14
CA GLN A 122 2.17 -17.66 -6.65
C GLN A 122 2.20 -17.68 -5.11
N PRO A 123 3.39 -17.83 -4.50
CA PRO A 123 3.49 -17.79 -3.05
C PRO A 123 3.17 -16.40 -2.53
N PHE A 124 2.29 -16.30 -1.54
CA PHE A 124 1.93 -15.02 -0.93
C PHE A 124 1.83 -15.09 0.60
N ALA A 125 1.99 -13.95 1.26
CA ALA A 125 1.67 -13.79 2.68
C ALA A 125 0.94 -12.46 2.87
N VAL A 126 -0.03 -12.42 3.78
CA VAL A 126 -0.75 -11.20 4.14
C VAL A 126 -0.45 -10.87 5.59
N LEU A 127 -0.13 -9.61 5.86
CA LEU A 127 0.04 -9.05 7.19
C LEU A 127 -0.96 -7.91 7.36
N GLY A 128 -1.96 -8.16 8.21
CA GLY A 128 -2.99 -7.18 8.56
C GLY A 128 -2.55 -6.27 9.70
N PHE A 129 -2.73 -4.96 9.52
CA PHE A 129 -2.62 -3.96 10.58
C PHE A 129 -4.03 -3.48 10.95
N GLY A 130 -4.42 -3.72 12.21
CA GLY A 130 -5.73 -3.34 12.72
C GLY A 130 -5.68 -3.03 14.21
N ASP A 131 -6.78 -2.51 14.72
CA ASP A 131 -6.96 -2.22 16.14
C ASP A 131 -8.12 -3.06 16.69
N ARG A 132 -7.85 -3.81 17.76
CA ARG A 132 -8.80 -4.73 18.40
C ARG A 132 -10.00 -4.03 19.04
N GLN A 133 -9.94 -2.70 19.18
CA GLN A 133 -11.08 -1.90 19.64
C GLN A 133 -12.22 -1.86 18.63
N PHE A 134 -11.97 -2.17 17.36
CA PHE A 134 -12.98 -2.20 16.30
C PHE A 134 -13.54 -3.61 16.12
N ALA A 135 -14.85 -3.69 15.92
CA ALA A 135 -15.54 -4.97 15.70
C ALA A 135 -15.00 -5.73 14.47
N GLN A 136 -14.59 -5.00 13.43
CA GLN A 136 -14.04 -5.53 12.19
C GLN A 136 -12.50 -5.50 12.19
N PHE A 137 -11.91 -6.11 13.21
CA PHE A 137 -10.45 -6.23 13.35
C PHE A 137 -9.84 -6.94 12.13
N CYS A 138 -8.91 -6.25 11.43
CA CYS A 138 -8.19 -6.77 10.26
C CYS A 138 -9.08 -7.26 9.09
N GLN A 139 -10.35 -6.86 9.03
CA GLN A 139 -11.32 -7.37 8.06
C GLN A 139 -10.83 -7.27 6.60
N PHE A 140 -10.21 -6.15 6.22
CA PHE A 140 -9.70 -5.97 4.87
C PHE A 140 -8.53 -6.94 4.55
N ALA A 141 -7.70 -7.27 5.54
CA ALA A 141 -6.63 -8.25 5.35
C ALA A 141 -7.20 -9.66 5.11
N HIS A 142 -8.27 -10.04 5.80
CA HIS A 142 -8.99 -11.29 5.55
C HIS A 142 -9.58 -11.33 4.13
N GLN A 143 -10.24 -10.25 3.69
CA GLN A 143 -10.78 -10.15 2.32
C GLN A 143 -9.68 -10.30 1.26
N VAL A 144 -8.52 -9.68 1.48
CA VAL A 144 -7.37 -9.78 0.57
C VAL A 144 -6.82 -11.21 0.53
N GLN A 145 -6.71 -11.87 1.68
CA GLN A 145 -6.29 -13.27 1.74
C GLN A 145 -7.24 -14.18 0.97
N GLU A 146 -8.54 -14.05 1.19
CA GLU A 146 -9.55 -14.84 0.47
C GLU A 146 -9.48 -14.61 -1.04
N ALA A 147 -9.34 -13.35 -1.47
CA ALA A 147 -9.23 -13.02 -2.89
C ALA A 147 -7.95 -13.61 -3.53
N LEU A 148 -6.82 -13.62 -2.82
CA LEU A 148 -5.57 -14.24 -3.30
C LEU A 148 -5.67 -15.77 -3.38
N LEU A 149 -6.36 -16.41 -2.43
CA LEU A 149 -6.65 -17.84 -2.48
C LEU A 149 -7.56 -18.18 -3.68
N GLN A 150 -8.61 -17.40 -3.89
CA GLN A 150 -9.52 -17.58 -5.03
C GLN A 150 -8.82 -17.35 -6.38
N ALA A 151 -7.85 -16.45 -6.44
CA ALA A 151 -7.00 -16.23 -7.61
C ALA A 151 -5.94 -17.33 -7.83
N GLY A 152 -5.90 -18.37 -6.99
CA GLY A 152 -5.00 -19.51 -7.14
C GLY A 152 -3.61 -19.31 -6.50
N GLY A 153 -3.46 -18.34 -5.60
CA GLY A 153 -2.23 -18.13 -4.84
C GLY A 153 -1.99 -19.23 -3.79
N THR A 154 -0.74 -19.41 -3.39
CA THR A 154 -0.35 -20.35 -2.33
C THR A 154 0.07 -19.58 -1.07
N PRO A 155 -0.63 -19.72 0.06
CA PRO A 155 -0.27 -19.01 1.28
C PRO A 155 1.05 -19.58 1.84
N LEU A 156 2.01 -18.70 2.12
CA LEU A 156 3.28 -19.03 2.78
C LEU A 156 3.10 -19.16 4.29
N ILE A 157 2.21 -18.36 4.87
CA ILE A 157 1.91 -18.29 6.30
C ILE A 157 0.40 -18.04 6.43
N GLY A 158 -0.23 -18.56 7.50
CA GLY A 158 -1.61 -18.24 7.86
C GLY A 158 -1.75 -16.80 8.38
N LEU A 159 -2.94 -16.22 8.23
CA LEU A 159 -3.30 -14.90 8.76
C LEU A 159 -4.00 -15.02 10.10
#